data_AF-A0A1F2R2H2-F1
#
_entry.id   AF-A0A1F2R2H2-F1
#
_cell.length_a   1.000
_cell.length_b   1.000
_cell.length_c   1.000
_cell.angle_alpha   90.00
_cell.angle_beta   90.00
_cell.angle_gamma   90.00
#
_symmetry.space_group_name_H-M   'P 1'
#
loop_
_entity.id
_entity.type
_entity.pdbx_description
1 polymer ?
#
loop_
_entity_poly.entity_id
_entity_poly.type
_entity_poly.pdbx_seq_one_letter_code
_entity_poly.pdbx_strand_id
1 'polypeptide(L)'
;MDPWPFPGVRLAPTPDQIETPYRPGGWTVRQVVHHVPDSHLHAYARFKLALTEHEPTIKPYDEAKWAELPDTQTVSPEVSLTLLEALHQRWVALLRSLSPADYRRTFRHPDRGRVLTLDEVLGIYAWHGRHHVAHITALRQRQGW
;
A
#
# COMPACT_ATOMS: atom_id res chain seq x y z
N MET A 1 -6.20 16.94 19.05
CA MET A 1 -5.09 16.52 18.16
C MET A 1 -5.73 15.81 16.99
N ASP A 2 -5.50 16.27 15.78
CA ASP A 2 -6.14 15.74 14.57
C ASP A 2 -5.53 14.35 14.28
N PRO A 3 -6.31 13.25 14.32
CA PRO A 3 -5.77 11.88 14.24
C PRO A 3 -5.40 11.48 12.81
N TRP A 4 -5.55 12.35 11.81
CA TRP A 4 -5.42 11.97 10.41
C TRP A 4 -4.07 12.38 9.80
N PRO A 5 -3.29 11.44 9.20
CA PRO A 5 -1.88 11.65 8.87
C PRO A 5 -1.62 12.49 7.60
N PHE A 6 -2.63 13.14 7.00
CA PHE A 6 -2.43 13.93 5.78
C PHE A 6 -2.36 15.43 6.11
N PRO A 7 -1.20 16.08 5.89
CA PRO A 7 -1.06 17.52 6.16
C PRO A 7 -1.97 18.33 5.22
N GLY A 8 -2.86 19.16 5.80
CA GLY A 8 -3.59 20.19 5.04
C GLY A 8 -5.08 20.40 5.35
N VAL A 9 -5.76 19.58 6.15
CA VAL A 9 -7.18 19.79 6.50
C VAL A 9 -7.50 19.37 7.94
N ARG A 10 -8.47 20.07 8.54
CA ARG A 10 -8.75 20.29 9.98
C ARG A 10 -9.65 19.29 10.70
N LEU A 11 -10.16 18.23 10.07
CA LEU A 11 -11.08 17.27 10.71
C LEU A 11 -10.95 15.87 10.05
N ALA A 12 -11.13 14.83 10.86
CA ALA A 12 -11.26 13.44 10.42
C ALA A 12 -12.43 13.28 9.42
N PRO A 13 -12.31 12.42 8.40
CA PRO A 13 -13.37 12.24 7.40
C PRO A 13 -14.66 11.67 8.02
N THR A 14 -15.82 12.07 7.50
CA THR A 14 -17.11 11.51 7.91
C THR A 14 -17.31 10.11 7.34
N PRO A 15 -18.22 9.29 7.90
CA PRO A 15 -18.55 7.98 7.34
C PRO A 15 -18.89 8.03 5.85
N ASP A 16 -19.72 8.99 5.42
CA ASP A 16 -20.10 9.14 4.00
C ASP A 16 -18.91 9.51 3.10
N GLN A 17 -17.96 10.31 3.60
CA GLN A 17 -16.75 10.65 2.86
C GLN A 17 -15.85 9.42 2.67
N ILE A 18 -15.81 8.52 3.66
CA ILE A 18 -15.05 7.27 3.61
C ILE A 18 -15.64 6.30 2.57
N GLU A 19 -16.97 6.29 2.40
CA GLU A 19 -17.64 5.47 1.39
C GLU A 19 -17.67 6.08 -0.02
N THR A 20 -17.13 7.30 -0.20
CA THR A 20 -17.16 7.96 -1.51
C THR A 20 -16.08 7.41 -2.45
N PRO A 21 -16.43 7.02 -3.70
CA PRO A 21 -15.45 6.65 -4.72
C PRO A 21 -14.47 7.77 -5.06
N TYR A 22 -13.16 7.47 -5.14
CA TYR A 22 -12.15 8.49 -5.50
C TYR A 22 -12.26 8.95 -6.96
N ARG A 23 -12.96 8.18 -7.81
CA ARG A 23 -13.35 8.51 -9.19
C ARG A 23 -14.58 7.67 -9.60
N PRO A 24 -15.31 8.02 -10.67
CA PRO A 24 -16.38 7.18 -11.20
C PRO A 24 -15.89 5.75 -11.50
N GLY A 25 -16.59 4.75 -10.95
CA GLY A 25 -16.22 3.33 -11.08
C GLY A 25 -14.91 2.92 -10.37
N GLY A 26 -14.31 3.81 -9.58
CA GLY A 26 -13.14 3.52 -8.77
C GLY A 26 -13.51 3.06 -7.36
N TRP A 27 -12.49 2.66 -6.61
CA TRP A 27 -12.62 2.30 -5.20
C TRP A 27 -13.07 3.47 -4.32
N THR A 28 -13.73 3.14 -3.21
CA THR A 28 -14.02 4.08 -2.13
C THR A 28 -12.74 4.47 -1.38
N VAL A 29 -12.78 5.54 -0.58
CA VAL A 29 -11.66 5.90 0.30
C VAL A 29 -11.34 4.75 1.25
N ARG A 30 -12.37 4.08 1.81
CA ARG A 30 -12.22 2.86 2.63
C ARG A 30 -11.40 1.78 1.92
N GLN A 31 -11.82 1.39 0.73
CA GLN A 31 -11.14 0.37 -0.06
C GLN A 31 -9.68 0.75 -0.34
N VAL A 32 -9.41 2.02 -0.67
CA VAL A 32 -8.03 2.50 -0.86
C VAL A 32 -7.22 2.39 0.44
N VAL A 33 -7.78 2.78 1.59
CA VAL A 33 -7.07 2.73 2.88
C VAL A 33 -6.78 1.29 3.31
N HIS A 34 -7.68 0.33 3.05
CA HIS A 34 -7.41 -1.09 3.31
C HIS A 34 -6.43 -1.71 2.30
N HIS A 35 -6.51 -1.35 1.02
CA HIS A 35 -5.61 -1.86 -0.03
C HIS A 35 -4.13 -1.54 0.22
N VAL A 36 -3.82 -0.33 0.72
CA VAL A 36 -2.41 0.09 0.90
C VAL A 36 -1.62 -0.86 1.81
N PRO A 37 -2.05 -1.19 3.05
CA PRO A 37 -1.36 -2.19 3.86
C PRO A 37 -1.38 -3.59 3.23
N ASP A 38 -2.44 -4.02 2.56
CA ASP A 38 -2.46 -5.35 1.90
C ASP A 38 -1.38 -5.47 0.81
N SER A 39 -1.27 -4.44 -0.02
CA SER A 39 -0.26 -4.33 -1.07
C SER A 39 1.15 -4.27 -0.49
N HIS A 40 1.34 -3.50 0.61
CA HIS A 40 2.63 -3.35 1.26
C HIS A 40 3.04 -4.61 2.05
N LEU A 41 2.08 -5.39 2.58
CA LEU A 41 2.35 -6.69 3.20
C LEU A 41 2.92 -7.67 2.19
N HIS A 42 2.31 -7.76 1.00
CA HIS A 42 2.85 -8.56 -0.10
C HIS A 42 4.25 -8.10 -0.49
N ALA A 43 4.46 -6.79 -0.60
CA ALA A 43 5.76 -6.21 -0.91
C ALA A 43 6.84 -6.63 0.11
N TYR A 44 6.56 -6.43 1.40
CA TYR A 44 7.46 -6.79 2.49
C TYR A 44 7.79 -8.29 2.48
N ALA A 45 6.79 -9.16 2.23
CA ALA A 45 7.03 -10.59 2.07
C ALA A 45 7.94 -10.90 0.87
N ARG A 46 7.71 -10.25 -0.27
CA ARG A 46 8.54 -10.41 -1.49
C ARG A 46 9.98 -9.97 -1.26
N PHE A 47 10.20 -8.89 -0.49
CA PHE A 47 11.55 -8.50 -0.06
C PHE A 47 12.24 -9.61 0.70
N LYS A 48 11.56 -10.21 1.69
CA LYS A 48 12.14 -11.31 2.46
C LYS A 48 12.44 -12.53 1.61
N LEU A 49 11.52 -12.96 0.75
CA LEU A 49 11.73 -14.08 -0.17
C LEU A 49 12.97 -13.83 -1.04
N ALA A 50 13.04 -12.67 -1.70
CA ALA A 50 14.18 -12.33 -2.56
C ALA A 50 15.51 -12.30 -1.80
N LEU A 51 15.52 -11.86 -0.54
CA LEU A 51 16.72 -11.82 0.31
C LEU A 51 17.18 -13.22 0.76
N THR A 52 16.27 -14.19 0.86
CA THR A 52 16.57 -15.54 1.39
C THR A 52 16.62 -16.64 0.34
N GLU A 53 16.10 -16.39 -0.87
CA GLU A 53 15.99 -17.36 -1.94
C GLU A 53 16.68 -16.86 -3.22
N HIS A 54 17.04 -17.78 -4.11
CA HIS A 54 17.62 -17.44 -5.40
C HIS A 54 16.51 -17.22 -6.44
N GLU A 55 16.25 -15.96 -6.78
CA GLU A 55 15.22 -15.55 -7.77
C GLU A 55 13.86 -16.26 -7.59
N PRO A 56 13.21 -16.13 -6.42
CA PRO A 56 11.94 -16.79 -6.18
C PRO A 56 10.86 -16.28 -7.14
N THR A 57 9.92 -17.15 -7.50
CA THR A 57 8.69 -16.73 -8.18
C THR A 57 7.67 -16.31 -7.13
N ILE A 58 7.22 -15.05 -7.17
CA ILE A 58 6.28 -14.53 -6.17
C ILE A 58 4.85 -14.95 -6.47
N LYS A 59 4.00 -14.94 -5.45
CA LYS A 59 2.55 -15.13 -5.60
C LYS A 59 1.86 -13.79 -5.92
N PRO A 60 1.17 -13.69 -7.06
CA PRO A 60 0.24 -12.60 -7.32
C PRO A 60 -1.01 -12.71 -6.44
N TYR A 61 -1.75 -11.61 -6.34
CA TYR A 61 -3.05 -11.58 -5.70
C TYR A 61 -3.99 -10.70 -6.54
N ASP A 62 -5.28 -10.99 -6.45
CA ASP A 62 -6.33 -10.25 -7.15
C ASP A 62 -6.80 -9.10 -6.25
N GLU A 63 -6.16 -7.93 -6.39
CA GLU A 63 -6.41 -6.75 -5.55
C GLU A 63 -7.86 -6.27 -5.62
N ALA A 64 -8.50 -6.40 -6.78
CA ALA A 64 -9.91 -6.06 -6.96
C ALA A 64 -10.80 -6.97 -6.12
N LYS A 65 -10.54 -8.28 -6.10
CA LYS A 65 -11.30 -9.20 -5.24
C LYS A 65 -11.03 -9.01 -3.76
N TRP A 66 -9.82 -8.63 -3.37
CA TRP A 66 -9.49 -8.33 -1.97
C TRP A 66 -10.26 -7.12 -1.45
N ALA A 67 -10.37 -6.06 -2.27
CA ALA A 67 -11.14 -4.86 -1.93
C ALA A 67 -12.66 -5.10 -1.79
N GLU A 68 -13.17 -6.25 -2.23
CA GLU A 68 -14.58 -6.65 -2.11
C GLU A 68 -14.83 -7.63 -0.94
N LEU A 69 -13.79 -8.02 -0.19
CA LEU A 69 -13.97 -8.91 0.95
C LEU A 69 -14.74 -8.23 2.11
N PRO A 70 -15.51 -8.98 2.91
CA PRO A 70 -16.36 -8.39 3.96
C PRO A 70 -15.61 -7.58 5.02
N ASP A 71 -14.36 -7.91 5.30
CA ASP A 71 -13.53 -7.17 6.26
C ASP A 71 -13.23 -5.76 5.75
N THR A 72 -13.05 -5.57 4.43
CA THR A 72 -12.84 -4.26 3.83
C THR A 72 -14.01 -3.32 4.11
N GLN A 73 -15.23 -3.83 4.24
CA GLN A 73 -16.43 -3.01 4.51
C GLN A 73 -16.72 -2.82 6.01
N THR A 74 -16.23 -3.71 6.86
CA THR A 74 -16.63 -3.76 8.28
C THR A 74 -15.55 -3.29 9.24
N VAL A 75 -14.28 -3.42 8.87
CA VAL A 75 -13.15 -3.00 9.70
C VAL A 75 -12.96 -1.49 9.58
N SER A 76 -12.62 -0.83 10.69
CA SER A 76 -12.38 0.62 10.65
C SER A 76 -11.05 0.93 9.93
N PRO A 77 -10.98 2.01 9.13
CA PRO A 77 -9.75 2.39 8.43
C PRO A 77 -8.53 2.59 9.35
N GLU A 78 -8.76 2.99 10.61
CA GLU A 78 -7.72 3.17 11.63
C GLU A 78 -6.94 1.88 11.93
N VAL A 79 -7.59 0.71 11.81
CA VAL A 79 -6.92 -0.60 11.97
C VAL A 79 -5.89 -0.79 10.86
N SER A 80 -6.26 -0.46 9.62
CA SER A 80 -5.36 -0.53 8.47
C SER A 80 -4.22 0.49 8.55
N LEU A 81 -4.49 1.70 9.04
CA LEU A 81 -3.43 2.69 9.29
C LEU A 81 -2.45 2.21 10.36
N THR A 82 -2.95 1.62 11.45
CA THR A 82 -2.11 1.04 12.51
C THR A 82 -1.25 -0.11 11.98
N LEU A 83 -1.85 -1.00 11.18
CA LEU A 83 -1.14 -2.09 10.50
C LEU A 83 -0.05 -1.56 9.56
N LEU A 84 -0.37 -0.54 8.77
CA LEU A 84 0.56 0.07 7.83
C LEU A 84 1.77 0.67 8.56
N GLU A 85 1.53 1.39 9.66
CA GLU A 85 2.59 1.98 10.47
C GLU A 85 3.51 0.91 11.07
N ALA A 86 2.95 -0.11 11.73
CA ALA A 86 3.73 -1.21 12.30
C ALA A 86 4.53 -1.97 11.22
N LEU A 87 3.92 -2.20 10.06
CA LEU A 87 4.57 -2.83 8.91
C LEU A 87 5.75 -1.99 8.41
N HIS A 88 5.56 -0.68 8.24
CA HIS A 88 6.60 0.21 7.73
C HIS A 88 7.76 0.35 8.72
N GLN A 89 7.50 0.35 10.03
CA GLN A 89 8.59 0.32 11.03
C GLN A 89 9.52 -0.88 10.80
N ARG A 90 8.95 -2.08 10.62
CA ARG A 90 9.72 -3.30 10.33
C ARG A 90 10.41 -3.24 8.97
N TRP A 91 9.69 -2.82 7.95
CA TRP A 91 10.18 -2.84 6.58
C TRP A 91 11.30 -1.81 6.39
N VAL A 92 11.16 -0.60 6.93
CA VAL A 92 12.23 0.42 6.91
C VAL A 92 13.45 -0.03 7.69
N ALA A 93 13.28 -0.68 8.84
CA ALA A 93 14.41 -1.25 9.58
C ALA A 93 15.18 -2.29 8.74
N LEU A 94 14.46 -3.16 8.03
CA LEU A 94 15.06 -4.11 7.07
C LEU A 94 15.79 -3.39 5.94
N LEU A 95 15.13 -2.42 5.28
CA LEU A 95 15.71 -1.69 4.16
C LEU A 95 17.01 -0.98 4.56
N ARG A 96 17.05 -0.36 5.75
CA ARG A 96 18.25 0.33 6.26
C ARG A 96 19.41 -0.61 6.59
N SER A 97 19.17 -1.92 6.76
CA SER A 97 20.23 -2.89 7.01
C SER A 97 20.81 -3.52 5.74
N LEU A 98 20.22 -3.26 4.57
CA LEU A 98 20.64 -3.88 3.31
C LEU A 98 21.91 -3.22 2.76
N SER A 99 22.83 -4.05 2.26
CA SER A 99 23.96 -3.58 1.47
C SER A 99 23.51 -3.21 0.05
N PRO A 100 24.32 -2.44 -0.71
CA PRO A 100 24.05 -2.20 -2.13
C PRO A 100 23.90 -3.49 -2.96
N ALA A 101 24.59 -4.57 -2.59
CA ALA A 101 24.48 -5.86 -3.27
C ALA A 101 23.14 -6.56 -2.99
N ASP A 102 22.60 -6.43 -1.77
CA ASP A 102 21.29 -7.00 -1.41
C ASP A 102 20.16 -6.38 -2.24
N TYR A 103 20.25 -5.08 -2.54
CA TYR A 103 19.30 -4.39 -3.41
C TYR A 103 19.28 -4.91 -4.85
N ARG A 104 20.34 -5.60 -5.29
CA ARG A 104 20.42 -6.24 -6.62
C ARG A 104 19.82 -7.63 -6.65
N ARG A 105 19.41 -8.18 -5.50
CA ARG A 105 18.67 -9.45 -5.46
C ARG A 105 17.33 -9.30 -6.16
N THR A 106 16.84 -10.42 -6.69
CA THR A 106 15.73 -10.44 -7.64
C THR A 106 14.59 -11.35 -7.18
N PHE A 107 13.41 -11.13 -7.76
CA PHE A 107 12.34 -12.11 -7.83
C PHE A 107 11.65 -12.07 -9.19
N ARG A 108 10.95 -13.14 -9.55
CA ARG A 108 10.17 -13.25 -10.80
C ARG A 108 8.69 -12.98 -10.52
N HIS A 109 8.11 -12.01 -11.24
CA HIS A 109 6.67 -11.81 -11.24
C HIS A 109 6.04 -12.65 -12.37
N PRO A 110 5.24 -13.69 -12.07
CA PRO A 110 4.79 -14.64 -13.10
C PRO A 110 3.91 -13.96 -14.15
N ASP A 111 2.97 -13.10 -13.76
CA ASP A 111 2.06 -12.44 -14.72
C ASP A 111 2.72 -11.39 -15.62
N ARG A 112 3.82 -10.79 -15.16
CA ARG A 112 4.55 -9.77 -15.93
C ARG A 112 5.68 -10.38 -16.76
N GLY A 113 5.95 -11.68 -16.60
CA GLY A 113 7.07 -12.37 -17.24
C GLY A 113 8.44 -11.76 -16.94
N ARG A 114 8.54 -10.90 -15.91
CA ARG A 114 9.70 -10.03 -15.67
C ARG A 114 10.35 -10.37 -14.33
N VAL A 115 11.68 -10.33 -14.34
CA VAL A 115 12.53 -10.32 -13.15
C VAL A 115 12.66 -8.87 -12.67
N LEU A 116 12.42 -8.65 -11.38
CA LEU A 116 12.52 -7.34 -10.73
C LEU A 116 13.61 -7.39 -9.66
N THR A 117 14.43 -6.35 -9.58
CA THR A 117 15.39 -6.15 -8.49
C THR A 117 14.74 -5.44 -7.31
N LEU A 118 15.29 -5.60 -6.11
CA LEU A 118 14.74 -4.97 -4.90
C LEU A 118 14.82 -3.44 -4.92
N ASP A 119 15.81 -2.84 -5.57
CA ASP A 119 15.88 -1.38 -5.79
C ASP A 119 14.72 -0.85 -6.68
N GLU A 120 14.39 -1.54 -7.76
CA GLU A 120 13.24 -1.23 -8.61
C GLU A 120 11.94 -1.30 -7.82
N VAL A 121 11.78 -2.35 -7.02
CA VAL A 121 10.57 -2.58 -6.22
C VAL A 121 10.44 -1.53 -5.11
N LEU A 122 11.56 -1.14 -4.48
CA LEU A 122 11.56 -0.03 -3.53
C LEU A 122 11.02 1.26 -4.18
N GLY A 123 11.48 1.58 -5.39
CA GLY A 123 11.00 2.74 -6.16
C GLY A 123 9.49 2.66 -6.46
N ILE A 124 9.02 1.49 -6.90
CA ILE A 124 7.59 1.24 -7.16
C ILE A 124 6.76 1.50 -5.90
N TYR A 125 7.17 0.98 -4.75
CA TYR A 125 6.38 1.13 -3.52
C TYR A 125 6.50 2.51 -2.86
N ALA A 126 7.61 3.23 -3.08
CA ALA A 126 7.73 4.64 -2.70
C ALA A 126 6.78 5.53 -3.52
N TRP A 127 6.54 5.20 -4.79
CA TRP A 127 5.53 5.84 -5.63
C TRP A 127 4.11 5.42 -5.25
N HIS A 128 3.87 4.12 -5.04
CA HIS A 128 2.54 3.53 -4.76
C HIS A 128 1.83 4.20 -3.58
N GLY A 129 2.53 4.37 -2.45
CA GLY A 129 1.97 5.06 -1.29
C GLY A 129 1.54 6.49 -1.62
N ARG A 130 2.41 7.27 -2.29
CA ARG A 130 2.10 8.66 -2.70
C ARG A 130 0.95 8.71 -3.72
N HIS A 131 0.91 7.76 -4.64
CA HIS A 131 -0.14 7.65 -5.65
C HIS A 131 -1.52 7.47 -5.02
N HIS A 132 -1.68 6.56 -4.06
CA HIS A 132 -2.96 6.35 -3.38
C HIS A 132 -3.34 7.50 -2.44
N VAL A 133 -2.37 8.14 -1.78
CA VAL A 133 -2.63 9.39 -1.04
C VAL A 133 -3.17 10.47 -1.98
N ALA A 134 -2.57 10.61 -3.17
CA ALA A 134 -3.01 11.60 -4.16
C ALA A 134 -4.46 11.37 -4.63
N HIS A 135 -4.91 10.11 -4.77
CA HIS A 135 -6.32 9.82 -5.07
C HIS A 135 -7.27 10.37 -4.00
N ILE A 136 -6.95 10.16 -2.72
CA ILE A 136 -7.76 10.63 -1.60
C ILE A 136 -7.72 12.16 -1.49
N THR A 137 -6.54 12.76 -1.54
CA THR A 137 -6.40 14.22 -1.40
C THR A 137 -7.03 14.97 -2.58
N ALA A 138 -6.91 14.44 -3.80
CA ALA A 138 -7.56 15.02 -4.97
C ALA A 138 -9.08 14.89 -4.90
N LEU A 139 -9.62 13.79 -4.36
CA LEU A 139 -11.06 13.67 -4.10
C LEU A 139 -11.51 14.77 -3.12
N ARG A 140 -10.83 14.92 -1.98
CA ARG A 140 -11.14 15.95 -0.98
C ARG A 140 -11.18 17.35 -1.58
N GLN A 141 -10.16 17.69 -2.38
CA GLN A 141 -10.08 18.98 -3.06
C GLN A 141 -11.26 19.22 -4.00
N ARG A 142 -11.66 18.22 -4.80
CA ARG A 142 -12.81 18.37 -5.72
C ARG A 142 -14.14 18.51 -4.99
N GLN A 143 -14.27 17.92 -3.80
CA GLN A 143 -15.49 17.94 -3.01
C GLN A 143 -15.54 19.06 -1.96
N GLY A 144 -14.45 19.82 -1.79
CA GLY A 144 -14.36 20.91 -0.81
C GLY A 144 -14.32 20.45 0.65
N TRP A 145 -13.72 19.28 0.93
CA TRP A 145 -13.63 18.67 2.26
C TRP A 145 -12.38 19.02 3.05
#